data_AF-A0A6L2PUT8-F1
#
_entry.id   AF-A0A6L2PUT8-F1
#
_cell.length_a   1.000
_cell.length_b   1.000
_cell.length_c   1.000
_cell.angle_alpha   90.00
_cell.angle_beta   90.00
_cell.angle_gamma   90.00
#
_symmetry.space_group_name_H-M   'P 1'
#
loop_
_entity.id
_entity.type
_entity.pdbx_description
1 polymer ?
#
loop_
_entity_poly.entity_id
_entity_poly.type
_entity_poly.pdbx_seq_one_letter_code
_entity_poly.pdbx_strand_id
1 'polypeptide(L)'
;MEKMHQWMLVVFVCCITLPALLSEKCFSRSQKTHLHLATKTPYRYLANKNDSLVHYPGCNVLRVWMIIRHGTRYPSSKVIRKMKERLPVLRDSVIQNHELKRGIHCFRPV
;
A
#
# COMPACT_ATOMS: atom_id res chain seq x y z
N MET A 1 27.13 6.71 -42.85
CA MET A 1 26.06 7.27 -42.00
C MET A 1 25.15 6.19 -41.41
N GLU A 2 24.89 5.09 -42.10
CA GLU A 2 24.04 3.99 -41.60
C GLU A 2 24.49 3.38 -40.26
N LYS A 3 25.78 3.10 -40.08
CA LYS A 3 26.31 2.60 -38.79
C LYS A 3 26.05 3.57 -37.63
N MET A 4 26.12 4.88 -37.87
CA MET A 4 25.87 5.90 -36.85
C MET A 4 24.39 5.94 -36.45
N HIS A 5 23.47 5.83 -37.40
CA HIS A 5 22.04 5.70 -37.11
C HIS A 5 21.71 4.40 -36.36
N GLN A 6 22.39 3.30 -36.69
CA GLN A 6 22.22 2.03 -36.01
C GLN A 6 22.69 2.08 -34.55
N TRP A 7 23.83 2.73 -34.27
CA TRP A 7 24.27 2.99 -32.89
C TRP A 7 23.32 3.92 -32.13
N MET A 8 22.80 4.96 -32.79
CA MET A 8 21.82 5.86 -32.18
C MET A 8 20.51 5.16 -31.82
N LEU A 9 20.04 4.22 -32.66
CA LEU A 9 18.87 3.38 -32.35
C LEU A 9 19.13 2.46 -31.16
N VAL A 10 20.30 1.83 -31.08
CA VAL A 10 20.69 0.99 -29.94
C VAL A 10 20.74 1.79 -28.65
N VAL A 11 21.35 2.98 -28.67
CA VAL A 11 21.40 3.88 -27.52
C VAL A 11 20.00 4.32 -27.11
N PHE A 12 19.14 4.69 -28.05
CA PHE A 12 17.77 5.09 -27.77
C PHE A 12 16.95 3.97 -27.14
N VAL A 13 17.03 2.74 -27.67
CA VAL A 13 16.38 1.56 -27.09
C VAL A 13 16.93 1.29 -25.68
N CYS A 14 18.25 1.32 -25.49
CA CYS A 14 18.88 1.15 -24.18
C CYS A 14 18.39 2.20 -23.17
N CYS A 15 18.36 3.48 -23.54
CA CYS A 15 17.89 4.56 -22.67
C CYS A 15 16.43 4.38 -22.22
N ILE A 16 15.59 3.73 -23.04
CA ILE A 16 14.21 3.41 -22.68
C ILE A 16 14.12 2.16 -21.80
N THR A 17 14.93 1.12 -22.05
CA THR A 17 14.79 -0.17 -21.35
C THR A 17 15.59 -0.27 -20.05
N LEU A 18 16.76 0.37 -19.96
CA LEU A 18 17.62 0.34 -18.76
C LEU A 18 16.91 0.83 -17.48
N PRO A 19 16.18 1.96 -17.49
CA PRO A 19 15.50 2.45 -16.30
C PRO A 19 14.43 1.48 -15.78
N ALA A 20 13.73 0.80 -16.69
CA ALA A 20 12.73 -0.19 -16.32
C ALA A 20 13.36 -1.45 -15.69
N LEU A 21 14.52 -1.87 -16.19
CA LEU A 21 15.27 -3.01 -15.67
C LEU A 21 15.86 -2.76 -14.28
N LEU A 22 16.24 -1.51 -14.00
CA LEU A 22 16.76 -1.06 -12.71
C LEU A 22 15.65 -0.67 -11.71
N SER A 23 14.38 -0.75 -12.09
CA SER A 23 13.26 -0.33 -11.25
C SER A 23 12.92 -1.40 -10.21
N GLU A 24 13.54 -1.30 -9.03
CA GLU A 24 13.15 -2.07 -7.84
C GLU A 24 11.85 -1.51 -7.24
N LYS A 25 10.70 -1.96 -7.74
CA LYS A 25 9.40 -1.59 -7.15
C LYS A 25 9.14 -2.38 -5.88
N CYS A 26 9.49 -1.81 -4.73
CA CYS A 26 9.14 -2.39 -3.45
C CYS A 26 7.72 -1.99 -3.00
N PHE A 27 6.80 -2.96 -2.97
CA PHE A 27 5.42 -2.74 -2.52
C PHE A 27 5.23 -2.73 -1.00
N SER A 28 6.25 -3.12 -0.22
CA SER A 28 6.16 -3.12 1.25
C SER A 28 5.89 -1.72 1.83
N ARG A 29 6.26 -0.69 1.06
CA ARG A 29 6.13 0.72 1.42
C ARG A 29 5.05 1.45 0.61
N SER A 30 4.12 0.73 -0.01
CA SER A 30 3.01 1.35 -0.73
C SER A 30 2.27 2.31 0.21
N GLN A 31 2.55 3.61 0.05
CA GLN A 31 1.99 4.64 0.93
C GLN A 31 0.47 4.73 0.82
N LYS A 32 -0.10 4.12 -0.22
CA LYS A 32 -1.50 4.21 -0.61
C LYS A 32 -2.32 2.96 -0.29
N THR A 33 -1.76 1.92 0.35
CA THR A 33 -2.53 0.71 0.70
C THR A 33 -3.81 1.04 1.47
N HIS A 34 -3.76 2.04 2.36
CA HIS A 34 -4.91 2.50 3.14
C HIS A 34 -6.09 3.02 2.30
N LEU A 35 -5.86 3.43 1.04
CA LEU A 35 -6.90 3.87 0.10
C LEU A 35 -7.73 2.70 -0.43
N HIS A 36 -7.24 1.47 -0.30
CA HIS A 36 -7.86 0.26 -0.87
C HIS A 36 -8.37 -0.72 0.20
N LEU A 37 -8.46 -0.29 1.47
CA LEU A 37 -8.92 -1.15 2.58
C LEU A 37 -10.42 -1.01 2.89
N ALA A 38 -11.15 -0.17 2.15
CA ALA A 38 -12.59 0.07 2.33
C ALA A 38 -12.94 0.32 3.82
N THR A 39 -13.87 -0.45 4.39
CA THR A 39 -14.26 -0.33 5.81
C THR A 39 -13.18 -0.78 6.79
N LYS A 40 -12.00 -1.24 6.35
CA LYS A 40 -10.86 -1.60 7.20
C LYS A 40 -9.80 -0.50 7.27
N THR A 41 -9.97 0.61 6.55
CA THR A 41 -9.09 1.77 6.66
C THR A 41 -9.14 2.34 8.09
N PRO A 42 -7.99 2.44 8.80
CA PRO A 42 -7.96 3.01 10.14
C PRO A 42 -8.37 4.49 10.18
N TYR A 43 -9.09 4.90 11.24
CA TYR A 43 -9.54 6.28 11.43
C TYR A 43 -8.42 7.33 11.26
N ARG A 44 -7.20 7.04 11.72
CA ARG A 44 -6.04 7.95 11.61
C ARG A 44 -5.71 8.41 10.19
N TYR A 45 -6.09 7.64 9.17
CA TYR A 45 -5.85 8.01 7.77
C TYR A 45 -6.94 8.93 7.21
N LEU A 46 -8.13 8.97 7.83
CA LEU A 46 -9.31 9.69 7.33
C LEU A 46 -9.83 10.75 8.31
N ALA A 47 -9.28 10.82 9.52
CA ALA A 47 -9.74 11.74 10.54
C ALA A 47 -9.58 13.20 10.08
N ASN A 48 -10.63 14.00 10.30
CA ASN A 48 -10.49 15.44 10.22
C ASN A 48 -9.50 15.88 11.30
N LYS A 49 -8.44 16.59 10.88
CA LYS A 49 -7.41 17.12 11.78
C LYS A 49 -7.76 18.49 12.35
N ASN A 50 -8.78 19.14 11.81
CA ASN A 50 -9.29 20.39 12.35
C ASN A 50 -10.15 20.08 13.58
N ASP A 51 -9.64 20.47 14.74
CA ASP A 51 -10.24 20.35 16.06
C ASP A 51 -10.81 21.68 16.57
N SER A 52 -10.87 22.70 15.71
CA SER A 52 -11.46 23.99 16.05
C SER A 52 -12.89 23.83 16.56
N LEU A 53 -13.21 24.53 17.64
CA LEU A 53 -14.56 24.54 18.20
C LEU A 53 -15.54 25.13 17.17
N VAL A 54 -16.63 24.42 16.90
CA VAL A 54 -17.72 24.95 16.08
C VAL A 54 -18.52 25.93 16.93
N HIS A 55 -18.45 27.21 16.59
CA HIS A 55 -19.16 28.29 17.27
C HIS A 55 -20.23 28.91 16.38
N TYR A 56 -21.43 29.10 16.94
CA TYR A 56 -22.54 29.81 16.30
C TYR A 56 -22.91 31.02 17.17
N PRO A 57 -22.76 32.27 16.69
CA PRO A 57 -23.01 33.46 17.48
C PRO A 57 -24.43 33.50 18.06
N GLY A 58 -24.56 33.84 19.35
CA GLY A 58 -25.84 33.89 20.06
C GLY A 58 -26.43 32.52 20.43
N CYS A 59 -25.77 31.41 20.09
CA CYS A 59 -26.22 30.05 20.40
C CYS A 59 -25.34 29.41 21.48
N ASN A 60 -25.97 28.66 22.39
CA ASN A 60 -25.30 27.80 23.37
C ASN A 60 -25.56 26.34 23.03
N VAL A 61 -24.55 25.48 23.16
CA VAL A 61 -24.69 24.04 22.93
C VAL A 61 -25.52 23.45 24.08
N LEU A 62 -26.70 22.94 23.76
CA LEU A 62 -27.58 22.31 24.75
C LEU A 62 -27.35 20.80 24.84
N ARG A 63 -27.12 20.14 23.70
CA ARG A 63 -26.95 18.68 23.59
C ARG A 63 -26.04 18.34 22.41
N VAL A 64 -25.24 17.28 22.58
CA VAL A 64 -24.40 16.72 21.51
C VAL A 64 -24.72 15.24 21.39
N TRP A 65 -24.96 14.78 20.17
CA TRP A 65 -25.20 13.37 19.87
C TRP A 65 -24.18 12.91 18.82
N MET A 66 -23.68 11.68 18.96
CA MET A 66 -22.68 11.13 18.06
C MET A 66 -23.00 9.67 17.75
N ILE A 67 -22.85 9.29 16.48
CA ILE A 67 -22.93 7.90 16.03
C ILE A 67 -21.52 7.48 15.60
N ILE A 68 -20.90 6.65 16.42
CA ILE A 68 -19.52 6.20 16.21
C ILE A 68 -19.54 4.72 15.91
N ARG A 69 -18.88 4.30 14.84
CA ARG A 69 -18.63 2.88 14.61
C ARG A 69 -17.61 2.36 15.62
N HIS A 70 -17.70 1.08 15.92
CA HIS A 70 -16.68 0.35 16.68
C HIS A 70 -15.23 0.66 16.24
N GLY A 71 -14.29 0.58 17.18
CA GLY A 71 -12.87 0.74 16.91
C GLY A 71 -12.25 -0.38 16.06
N THR A 72 -10.92 -0.36 15.96
CA THR A 72 -10.15 -1.44 15.33
C THR A 72 -10.37 -2.76 16.07
N ARG A 73 -10.66 -3.83 15.34
CA ARG A 73 -10.95 -5.17 15.90
C ARG A 73 -10.21 -6.25 15.13
N TYR A 74 -10.00 -7.39 15.77
CA TYR A 74 -9.56 -8.60 15.07
C TYR A 74 -10.57 -9.00 13.98
N PRO A 75 -10.12 -9.70 12.92
CA PRO A 75 -11.04 -10.28 11.95
C PRO A 75 -12.00 -11.28 12.62
N SER A 76 -13.13 -11.57 11.97
CA SER A 76 -14.04 -12.60 12.47
C SER A 76 -13.38 -13.98 12.47
N SER A 77 -13.86 -14.89 13.31
CA SER A 77 -13.37 -16.27 13.38
C SER A 77 -13.29 -16.95 12.00
N LYS A 78 -14.30 -16.74 11.15
CA LYS A 78 -14.34 -17.21 9.76
C LYS A 78 -13.16 -16.69 8.93
N VAL A 79 -12.82 -15.41 9.07
CA VAL A 79 -11.69 -14.80 8.34
C VAL A 79 -10.37 -15.29 8.91
N ILE A 80 -10.24 -15.36 10.24
CA ILE A 80 -9.04 -15.89 10.91
C ILE A 80 -8.74 -17.31 10.43
N ARG A 81 -9.75 -18.19 10.35
CA ARG A 81 -9.58 -19.55 9.84
C ARG A 81 -9.03 -19.55 8.40
N LYS A 82 -9.63 -18.77 7.51
CA LYS A 82 -9.13 -18.62 6.12
C LYS A 82 -7.71 -18.07 6.06
N MET A 83 -7.36 -17.14 6.95
CA MET A 83 -6.00 -16.60 7.03
C MET A 83 -5.00 -17.67 7.47
N LYS A 84 -5.34 -18.48 8.47
CA LYS A 84 -4.51 -19.61 8.93
C LYS A 84 -4.28 -20.64 7.82
N GLU A 85 -5.27 -20.87 6.96
CA GLU A 85 -5.14 -21.79 5.82
C GLU A 85 -4.33 -21.20 4.66
N ARG A 86 -4.58 -19.93 4.30
CA ARG A 86 -4.06 -19.34 3.06
C ARG A 86 -2.74 -18.61 3.20
N LEU A 87 -2.51 -17.93 4.32
CA LEU A 87 -1.31 -17.11 4.49
C LEU A 87 -0.01 -17.93 4.52
N PRO A 88 0.06 -19.13 5.13
CA PRO A 88 1.26 -19.96 5.06
C PRO A 88 1.59 -20.36 3.62
N VAL A 89 0.59 -20.79 2.84
CA VAL A 89 0.77 -21.16 1.43
C VAL A 89 1.31 -19.97 0.61
N LEU A 90 0.76 -18.77 0.84
CA LEU A 90 1.24 -17.57 0.16
C LEU A 90 2.67 -17.23 0.57
N ARG A 91 3.00 -17.31 1.86
CA ARG A 91 4.36 -17.08 2.38
C ARG A 91 5.34 -18.04 1.73
N ASP A 92 5.05 -19.33 1.73
CA ASP A 92 5.94 -20.37 1.23
C ASP A 92 6.15 -20.22 -0.29
N SER A 93 5.10 -19.84 -1.03
CA SER A 93 5.19 -19.50 -2.45
C SER A 93 6.10 -18.29 -2.72
N VAL A 94 6.03 -17.25 -1.88
CA VAL A 94 6.91 -16.07 -2.00
C VAL A 94 8.37 -16.45 -1.72
N ILE A 95 8.62 -17.23 -0.68
CA ILE A 95 9.97 -17.70 -0.31
C ILE A 95 10.55 -18.59 -1.42
N GLN A 96 9.79 -19.58 -1.89
CA GLN A 96 10.24 -20.49 -2.94
C GLN A 96 10.58 -19.74 -4.24
N ASN A 97 9.75 -18.77 -4.65
CA ASN A 97 10.06 -17.98 -5.84
C ASN A 97 11.32 -17.12 -5.67
N HIS A 98 11.60 -16.64 -4.45
CA HIS A 98 12.84 -15.93 -4.15
C HIS A 98 14.07 -16.85 -4.26
N GLU A 99 14.03 -18.03 -3.64
CA GLU A 99 15.11 -19.03 -3.69
C GLU A 99 15.41 -19.49 -5.13
N LEU A 100 14.35 -19.65 -5.94
CA LEU A 100 14.46 -19.98 -7.37
C LEU A 100 14.84 -18.77 -8.25
N LYS A 101 15.16 -17.61 -7.66
CA LYS A 101 15.52 -16.37 -8.38
C LYS A 101 14.47 -15.90 -9.40
N ARG A 102 13.19 -16.21 -9.15
CA ARG A 102 12.04 -15.78 -9.98
C ARG A 102 11.52 -14.39 -9.60
N GLY A 103 12.08 -13.78 -8.57
CA GLY A 103 11.77 -12.43 -8.13
C GLY A 103 12.75 -11.92 -7.08
N ILE A 104 12.71 -10.62 -6.84
CA ILE A 104 13.58 -9.94 -5.86
C ILE A 104 12.75 -9.66 -4.61
N HIS A 105 13.26 -10.05 -3.44
CA HIS A 105 12.63 -9.76 -2.17
C HIS A 105 13.01 -8.34 -1.73
N CYS A 106 12.04 -7.52 -1.29
CA CYS A 106 12.38 -6.24 -0.70
C CYS A 106 13.27 -6.46 0.53
N PHE A 107 14.47 -5.88 0.54
CA PHE A 107 15.28 -5.82 1.75
C PHE A 107 14.67 -4.79 2.71
N ARG A 108 14.49 -5.18 3.98
CA ARG A 108 14.10 -4.27 5.06
C ARG A 108 15.27 -4.20 6.04
N PRO A 109 16.06 -3.11 6.07
CA PRO A 109 16.93 -2.87 7.22
C PRO A 109 16.01 -2.68 8.44
N VAL A 110 16.25 -3.48 9.47
CA VAL A 110 15.52 -3.45 10.74
C VAL A 110 16.01 -2.27 11.55
#